data_AF-A0A1F7UH17-F1
#
_entry.id   AF-A0A1F7UH17-F1
#
_cell.length_a   1.000
_cell.length_b   1.000
_cell.length_c   1.000
_cell.angle_alpha   90.00
_cell.angle_beta   90.00
_cell.angle_gamma   90.00
#
_symmetry.space_group_name_H-M   'P 1'
#
loop_
_entity.id
_entity.type
_entity.pdbx_description
1 polymer ?
#
loop_
_entity_poly.entity_id
_entity_poly.type
_entity_poly.pdbx_seq_one_letter_code
_entity_poly.pdbx_strand_id
1 'polypeptide(L)'
;MSAQRLAPSQRTDIVSAYRQYQDVAVSAIGVPTVVEIPFAEALLDRAQFAVYDQAANMFEPSYVRQETVAAGAPVRAAADTLGGYAGRMTDGDARTYAEFALPEGIQGRTTLTLTTSYPATFSGLTLLLDNHVALPTSGGIRAVVDGVERVVVAERRMDSTTIRFPRTESASWTVSLTYAQPLRITELRLIEENLTHARAYHLRFLARPGRTYRVYFDPDRNVNPPAWARRETSR
;
A
#
# COMPACT_ATOMS: atom_id res chain seq x y z
N MET A 1 32.91 -3.27 -15.63
CA MET A 1 32.73 -2.01 -16.39
C MET A 1 33.22 -0.87 -15.52
N SER A 2 34.19 -0.11 -16.02
CA SER A 2 35.03 0.79 -15.21
C SER A 2 34.35 2.13 -14.97
N ALA A 3 34.38 2.60 -13.72
CA ALA A 3 33.88 3.91 -13.38
C ALA A 3 34.82 5.01 -13.90
N GLN A 4 34.27 5.99 -14.61
CA GLN A 4 35.06 7.03 -15.26
C GLN A 4 35.03 8.31 -14.40
N ARG A 5 36.22 8.82 -14.06
CA ARG A 5 36.37 10.09 -13.34
C ARG A 5 35.99 11.23 -14.29
N LEU A 6 34.95 11.98 -13.95
CA LEU A 6 34.47 13.09 -14.78
C LEU A 6 35.35 14.33 -14.63
N ALA A 7 35.47 15.11 -15.71
CA ALA A 7 36.04 16.45 -15.63
C ALA A 7 35.14 17.36 -14.76
N PRO A 8 35.71 18.38 -14.08
CA PRO A 8 34.95 19.27 -13.21
C PRO A 8 33.75 19.95 -13.88
N SER A 9 33.87 20.35 -15.15
CA SER A 9 32.78 20.95 -15.94
C SER A 9 31.62 19.97 -16.17
N GLN A 10 31.92 18.76 -16.61
CA GLN A 10 30.93 17.70 -16.84
C GLN A 10 30.17 17.32 -15.56
N ARG A 11 30.87 17.33 -14.41
CA ARG A 11 30.25 17.12 -13.10
C ARG A 11 29.27 18.26 -12.76
N THR A 12 29.69 19.51 -12.94
CA THR A 12 28.83 20.68 -12.69
C THR A 12 27.60 20.66 -13.58
N ASP A 13 27.75 20.29 -14.86
CA ASP A 13 26.62 20.18 -15.79
C ASP A 13 25.60 19.13 -15.31
N ILE A 14 26.06 17.95 -14.92
CA ILE A 14 25.20 16.88 -14.40
C ILE A 14 24.51 17.31 -13.10
N VAL A 15 25.27 17.84 -12.13
CA VAL A 15 24.72 18.25 -10.83
C VAL A 15 23.71 19.39 -10.99
N SER A 16 24.00 20.37 -11.87
CA SER A 16 23.12 21.53 -12.10
C SER A 16 21.73 21.17 -12.63
N ALA A 17 21.57 19.97 -13.20
CA ALA A 17 20.28 19.50 -13.67
C ALA A 17 19.38 18.98 -12.54
N TYR A 18 19.92 18.62 -11.38
CA TYR A 18 19.14 18.09 -10.26
C TYR A 18 18.70 19.22 -9.32
N ARG A 19 17.41 19.25 -8.99
CA ARG A 19 16.83 20.27 -8.12
C ARG A 19 17.06 20.00 -6.64
N GLN A 20 17.18 18.72 -6.29
CA GLN A 20 17.25 18.27 -4.90
C GLN A 20 18.44 17.33 -4.68
N TYR A 21 18.97 17.37 -3.46
CA TYR A 21 19.97 16.41 -3.02
C TYR A 21 19.81 16.07 -1.54
N GLN A 22 20.29 14.89 -1.16
CA GLN A 22 20.43 14.49 0.24
C GLN A 22 21.78 13.81 0.46
N ASP A 23 22.40 14.11 1.60
CA ASP A 23 23.61 13.40 2.04
C ASP A 23 23.22 12.10 2.73
N VAL A 24 23.95 11.04 2.40
CA VAL A 24 23.72 9.69 2.90
C VAL A 24 24.92 9.28 3.72
N ALA A 25 24.72 9.24 5.04
CA ALA A 25 25.65 8.60 5.95
C ALA A 25 25.38 7.10 5.94
N VAL A 26 26.35 6.33 5.41
CA VAL A 26 26.33 4.88 5.56
C VAL A 26 27.02 4.56 6.88
N SER A 27 26.30 3.95 7.83
CA SER A 27 26.85 3.48 9.10
C SER A 27 28.16 2.71 8.88
N ALA A 28 29.06 2.69 9.86
CA ALA A 28 30.40 2.10 9.73
C ALA A 28 30.37 0.64 9.22
N ILE A 29 30.40 0.47 7.90
CA ILE A 29 30.46 -0.83 7.23
C ILE A 29 31.91 -1.26 7.11
N GLY A 30 32.22 -2.50 7.48
CA GLY A 30 33.57 -3.08 7.35
C GLY A 30 33.87 -3.66 5.97
N VAL A 31 32.85 -3.85 5.14
CA VAL A 31 32.93 -4.41 3.78
C VAL A 31 32.00 -3.65 2.84
N PRO A 32 32.17 -3.73 1.51
CA PRO A 32 31.21 -3.18 0.57
C PRO A 32 29.81 -3.76 0.77
N THR A 33 28.80 -2.90 0.91
CA THR A 33 27.43 -3.28 1.28
C THR A 33 26.44 -2.59 0.36
N VAL A 34 25.41 -3.31 -0.08
CA VAL A 34 24.29 -2.71 -0.81
C VAL A 34 23.47 -1.89 0.17
N VAL A 35 23.34 -0.59 -0.12
CA VAL A 35 22.51 0.33 0.64
C VAL A 35 21.24 0.58 -0.16
N GLU A 36 20.08 0.48 0.50
CA GLU A 36 18.79 0.88 -0.04
C GLU A 36 18.31 2.14 0.67
N ILE A 37 17.87 3.13 -0.11
CA ILE A 37 17.34 4.39 0.37
C ILE A 37 15.90 4.52 -0.12
N PRO A 38 14.92 4.59 0.79
CA PRO A 38 13.55 4.87 0.42
C PRO A 38 13.36 6.36 0.11
N PHE A 39 12.62 6.63 -0.95
CA PHE A 39 12.07 7.93 -1.31
C PHE A 39 10.55 7.78 -1.30
N ALA A 40 9.96 8.00 -0.13
CA ALA A 40 8.50 8.05 0.05
C ALA A 40 8.01 9.48 -0.23
N GLU A 41 6.85 9.61 -0.86
CA GLU A 41 6.03 10.85 -0.86
C GLU A 41 6.62 12.10 -1.55
N ALA A 42 7.83 12.05 -2.11
CA ALA A 42 8.30 13.12 -2.96
C ALA A 42 7.47 13.14 -4.26
N LEU A 43 6.70 14.21 -4.49
CA LEU A 43 6.19 14.59 -5.80
C LEU A 43 7.38 14.88 -6.72
N LEU A 44 7.99 13.82 -7.24
CA LEU A 44 9.07 13.92 -8.21
C LEU A 44 8.45 14.16 -9.58
N ASP A 45 8.76 15.30 -10.18
CA ASP A 45 8.43 15.56 -11.59
C ASP A 45 9.14 14.51 -12.46
N ARG A 46 10.38 14.16 -12.09
CA ARG A 46 11.19 13.14 -12.75
C ARG A 46 11.90 12.23 -11.74
N ALA A 47 11.55 10.94 -11.75
CA ALA A 47 12.22 9.94 -10.91
C ALA A 47 13.59 9.47 -11.47
N GLN A 48 14.50 10.40 -11.69
CA GLN A 48 15.89 10.11 -12.03
C GLN A 48 16.79 10.43 -10.85
N PHE A 49 17.78 9.59 -10.60
CA PHE A 49 18.65 9.66 -9.44
C PHE A 49 20.11 9.55 -9.87
N ALA A 50 21.02 10.17 -9.12
CA ALA A 50 22.45 10.00 -9.24
C ALA A 50 23.10 9.90 -7.86
N VAL A 51 23.99 8.93 -7.69
CA VAL A 51 24.74 8.74 -6.44
C VAL A 51 26.17 9.23 -6.65
N TYR A 52 26.64 10.12 -5.80
CA TYR A 52 27.97 10.72 -5.89
C TYR A 52 28.82 10.34 -4.67
N ASP A 53 29.90 9.60 -4.88
CA ASP A 53 30.93 9.37 -3.85
C ASP A 53 31.78 10.66 -3.73
N GLN A 54 31.63 11.33 -2.60
CA GLN A 54 32.30 12.60 -2.34
C GLN A 54 33.82 12.43 -2.18
N ALA A 55 34.27 11.30 -1.66
CA ALA A 55 35.69 11.02 -1.42
C ALA A 55 36.41 10.57 -2.70
N ALA A 56 35.76 9.76 -3.54
CA ALA A 56 36.32 9.34 -4.82
C ALA A 56 36.08 10.35 -5.96
N ASN A 57 35.21 11.34 -5.73
CA ASN A 57 34.85 12.38 -6.70
C ASN A 57 34.32 11.77 -8.02
N MET A 58 33.37 10.85 -7.88
CA MET A 58 32.81 10.07 -8.99
C MET A 58 31.36 9.66 -8.71
N PHE A 59 30.60 9.41 -9.78
CA PHE A 59 29.27 8.84 -9.66
C PHE A 59 29.33 7.33 -9.53
N GLU A 60 28.54 6.79 -8.62
CA GLU A 60 28.40 5.35 -8.39
C GLU A 60 27.24 4.79 -9.22
N PRO A 61 27.38 3.56 -9.77
CA PRO A 61 26.25 2.82 -10.32
C PRO A 61 25.16 2.65 -9.27
N SER A 62 23.92 2.87 -9.68
CA SER A 62 22.76 2.72 -8.82
C SER A 62 21.64 1.97 -9.53
N TYR A 63 20.64 1.55 -8.78
CA TYR A 63 19.46 0.86 -9.27
C TYR A 63 18.24 1.48 -8.60
N VAL A 64 17.18 1.74 -9.37
CA VAL A 64 15.96 2.36 -8.86
C VAL A 64 14.82 1.38 -9.03
N ARG A 65 14.26 0.92 -7.91
CA ARG A 65 13.02 0.16 -7.86
C ARG A 65 11.87 1.13 -7.66
N GLN A 66 10.82 1.00 -8.47
CA GLN A 66 9.57 1.73 -8.28
C GLN A 66 8.51 0.75 -7.77
N GLU A 67 7.83 1.14 -6.70
CA GLU A 67 6.68 0.44 -6.15
C GLU A 67 5.46 1.35 -6.26
N THR A 68 4.33 0.77 -6.66
CA THR A 68 3.06 1.47 -6.64
C THR A 68 2.32 1.02 -5.40
N VAL A 69 2.17 1.93 -4.43
CA VAL A 69 1.45 1.68 -3.19
C VAL A 69 0.10 2.36 -3.29
N ALA A 70 -0.98 1.58 -3.33
CA ALA A 70 -2.31 2.14 -3.19
C ALA A 70 -2.51 2.52 -1.72
N ALA A 71 -2.61 3.82 -1.43
CA ALA A 71 -2.97 4.31 -0.11
C ALA A 71 -4.49 4.32 0.00
N GLY A 72 -5.09 3.20 0.43
CA GLY A 72 -6.52 3.13 0.73
C GLY A 72 -6.84 3.60 2.13
N ALA A 73 -8.11 3.95 2.36
CA ALA A 73 -8.63 4.29 3.67
C ALA A 73 -8.55 3.06 4.60
N PRO A 74 -7.80 3.13 5.72
CA PRO A 74 -7.69 2.02 6.65
C PRO A 74 -9.07 1.70 7.23
N VAL A 75 -9.49 0.43 7.11
CA VAL A 75 -10.78 -0.05 7.60
C VAL A 75 -10.58 -0.70 8.97
N ARG A 76 -11.49 -0.38 9.91
CA ARG A 76 -11.63 -1.10 11.19
C ARG A 76 -12.97 -1.78 11.22
N ALA A 77 -13.02 -3.01 11.75
CA ALA A 77 -14.25 -3.76 11.92
C ALA A 77 -14.62 -3.94 13.40
N ALA A 78 -15.91 -3.84 13.68
CA ALA A 78 -16.56 -4.25 14.92
C ALA A 78 -17.75 -5.16 14.59
N ALA A 79 -18.20 -5.96 15.55
CA ALA A 79 -19.37 -6.82 15.40
C ALA A 79 -20.32 -6.67 16.60
N ASP A 80 -21.61 -6.91 16.35
CA ASP A 80 -22.69 -6.82 17.33
C ASP A 80 -22.75 -7.99 18.32
N THR A 81 -22.23 -9.16 17.91
CA THR A 81 -22.23 -10.38 18.73
C THR A 81 -20.90 -10.56 19.46
N LEU A 82 -20.97 -11.15 20.67
CA LEU A 82 -19.81 -11.61 21.45
C LEU A 82 -19.19 -12.85 20.76
N GLY A 83 -18.57 -12.64 19.60
CA GLY A 83 -17.99 -13.71 18.79
C GLY A 83 -16.83 -13.18 17.96
N GLY A 84 -15.62 -13.67 18.25
CA GLY A 84 -14.39 -13.36 17.51
C GLY A 84 -13.87 -11.93 17.70
N TYR A 85 -12.55 -11.77 17.79
CA TYR A 85 -11.94 -10.44 17.71
C TYR A 85 -12.17 -9.87 16.31
N ALA A 86 -13.19 -9.03 16.12
CA ALA A 86 -13.57 -8.45 14.82
C ALA A 86 -12.39 -7.76 14.09
N GLY A 87 -11.41 -7.25 14.84
CA GLY A 87 -10.18 -6.69 14.29
C GLY A 87 -9.36 -7.66 13.42
N ARG A 88 -9.52 -8.98 13.60
CA ARG A 88 -8.90 -10.01 12.75
C ARG A 88 -9.40 -9.95 11.31
N MET A 89 -10.63 -9.49 11.07
CA MET A 89 -11.13 -9.33 9.70
C MET A 89 -10.44 -8.20 8.93
N THR A 90 -9.57 -7.42 9.57
CA THR A 90 -8.92 -6.25 8.96
C THR A 90 -7.44 -6.16 9.35
N ASP A 91 -6.84 -7.25 9.85
CA ASP A 91 -5.43 -7.25 10.32
C ASP A 91 -4.41 -7.54 9.21
N GLY A 92 -4.87 -7.98 8.04
CA GLY A 92 -4.04 -8.30 6.88
C GLY A 92 -3.39 -9.68 6.96
N ASP A 93 -3.69 -10.48 7.98
CA ASP A 93 -3.16 -11.84 8.17
C ASP A 93 -4.23 -12.89 7.82
N ALA A 94 -4.08 -13.46 6.61
CA ALA A 94 -4.97 -14.50 6.10
C ALA A 94 -4.99 -15.82 6.91
N ARG A 95 -4.24 -15.93 8.02
CA ARG A 95 -4.21 -17.08 8.92
C ARG A 95 -5.07 -16.88 10.17
N THR A 96 -5.52 -15.65 10.45
CA THR A 96 -6.41 -15.37 11.58
C THR A 96 -7.86 -15.27 11.09
N TYR A 97 -8.83 -15.40 12.01
CA TYR A 97 -10.24 -15.22 11.66
C TYR A 97 -11.05 -14.70 12.86
N ALA A 98 -12.11 -13.96 12.54
CA ALA A 98 -13.23 -13.73 13.44
C ALA A 98 -14.27 -14.83 13.24
N GLU A 99 -14.76 -15.41 14.34
CA GLU A 99 -15.71 -16.51 14.33
C GLU A 99 -17.04 -16.09 14.94
N PHE A 100 -18.11 -16.40 14.21
CA PHE A 100 -19.49 -16.18 14.62
C PHE A 100 -20.16 -17.54 14.78
N ALA A 101 -20.49 -17.87 16.03
CA ALA A 101 -21.16 -19.13 16.35
C ALA A 101 -22.52 -19.22 15.65
N LEU A 102 -22.90 -20.43 15.26
CA LEU A 102 -24.26 -20.72 14.82
C LEU A 102 -25.10 -21.07 16.05
N PRO A 103 -26.16 -20.30 16.38
CA PRO A 103 -27.08 -20.68 17.43
C PRO A 103 -27.85 -21.97 17.06
N GLU A 104 -28.16 -22.82 18.04
CA GLU A 104 -28.85 -24.08 17.78
C GLU A 104 -30.25 -23.85 17.19
N GLY A 105 -30.58 -24.59 16.13
CA GLY A 105 -31.93 -24.66 15.57
C GLY A 105 -32.39 -23.45 14.75
N ILE A 106 -31.55 -22.41 14.57
CA ILE A 106 -31.88 -21.21 13.79
C ILE A 106 -30.74 -20.82 12.84
N GLN A 107 -31.03 -19.94 11.87
CA GLN A 107 -29.97 -19.27 11.12
C GLN A 107 -29.22 -18.30 12.03
N GLY A 108 -27.90 -18.26 11.88
CA GLY A 108 -27.08 -17.26 12.53
C GLY A 108 -27.19 -15.93 11.78
N ARG A 109 -27.10 -14.83 12.53
CA ARG A 109 -27.09 -13.47 11.98
C ARG A 109 -26.07 -12.64 12.75
N THR A 110 -25.29 -11.85 12.02
CA THR A 110 -24.39 -10.86 12.61
C THR A 110 -24.43 -9.55 11.83
N THR A 111 -24.18 -8.47 12.54
CA THR A 111 -24.00 -7.13 12.01
C THR A 111 -22.57 -6.69 12.25
N LEU A 112 -21.88 -6.37 11.16
CA LEU A 112 -20.54 -5.82 11.18
C LEU A 112 -20.61 -4.30 10.99
N THR A 113 -19.94 -3.56 11.84
CA THR A 113 -19.74 -2.12 11.67
C THR A 113 -18.32 -1.89 11.16
N LEU A 114 -18.20 -1.23 10.01
CA LEU A 114 -16.92 -0.88 9.41
C LEU A 114 -16.73 0.63 9.48
N THR A 115 -15.58 1.07 9.98
CA THR A 115 -15.24 2.49 10.07
C THR A 115 -13.92 2.75 9.37
N THR A 116 -13.85 3.80 8.58
CA THR A 116 -12.61 4.31 8.00
C THR A 116 -12.16 5.60 8.68
N SER A 117 -10.87 5.94 8.58
CA SER A 117 -10.33 7.17 9.19
C SER A 117 -10.82 8.46 8.51
N TYR A 118 -11.26 8.38 7.26
CA TYR A 118 -11.83 9.47 6.48
C TYR A 118 -12.89 8.92 5.50
N PRO A 119 -13.92 9.70 5.13
CA PRO A 119 -14.86 9.29 4.09
C PRO A 119 -14.14 9.08 2.75
N ALA A 120 -14.43 7.97 2.10
CA ALA A 120 -13.93 7.67 0.76
C ALA A 120 -15.05 7.04 -0.07
N THR A 121 -14.89 7.03 -1.40
CA THR A 121 -15.86 6.42 -2.32
C THR A 121 -15.56 4.94 -2.49
N PHE A 122 -16.54 4.08 -2.22
CA PHE A 122 -16.41 2.63 -2.38
C PHE A 122 -17.44 2.08 -3.36
N SER A 123 -17.12 0.97 -4.04
CA SER A 123 -17.97 0.30 -5.04
C SER A 123 -18.19 -1.19 -4.76
N GLY A 124 -17.67 -1.68 -3.63
CA GLY A 124 -17.88 -3.07 -3.24
C GLY A 124 -17.33 -3.40 -1.88
N LEU A 125 -17.70 -4.60 -1.43
CA LEU A 125 -17.22 -5.25 -0.22
C LEU A 125 -16.83 -6.68 -0.60
N THR A 126 -15.64 -7.12 -0.23
CA THR A 126 -15.18 -8.51 -0.40
C THR A 126 -14.93 -9.13 0.97
N LEU A 127 -15.47 -10.34 1.15
CA LEU A 127 -15.18 -11.21 2.28
C LEU A 127 -14.16 -12.27 1.85
N LEU A 128 -13.18 -12.54 2.71
CA LEU A 128 -12.37 -13.75 2.66
C LEU A 128 -12.84 -14.66 3.78
N LEU A 129 -13.30 -15.85 3.42
CA LEU A 129 -13.78 -16.85 4.36
C LEU A 129 -12.67 -17.87 4.63
N ASP A 130 -12.64 -18.43 5.83
CA ASP A 130 -11.71 -19.49 6.19
C ASP A 130 -12.04 -20.80 5.42
N ASN A 131 -11.10 -21.74 5.44
CA ASN A 131 -11.27 -23.04 4.81
C ASN A 131 -12.50 -23.78 5.36
N HIS A 132 -13.26 -24.39 4.46
CA HIS A 132 -14.48 -25.16 4.78
C HIS A 132 -15.63 -24.31 5.37
N VAL A 133 -15.57 -22.98 5.22
CA VAL A 133 -16.68 -22.09 5.54
C VAL A 133 -17.57 -21.88 4.31
N ALA A 134 -18.86 -22.12 4.45
CA ALA A 134 -19.84 -21.83 3.42
C ALA A 134 -20.13 -20.32 3.37
N LEU A 135 -20.44 -19.86 2.16
CA LEU A 135 -20.90 -18.50 1.93
C LEU A 135 -22.12 -18.20 2.82
N PRO A 136 -22.21 -16.99 3.43
CA PRO A 136 -23.46 -16.54 4.05
C PRO A 136 -24.64 -16.67 3.08
N THR A 137 -25.83 -16.97 3.59
CA THR A 137 -27.02 -17.19 2.77
C THR A 137 -27.58 -15.88 2.23
N SER A 138 -27.54 -14.81 3.03
CA SER A 138 -27.94 -13.45 2.63
C SER A 138 -26.97 -12.39 3.18
N GLY A 139 -26.94 -11.25 2.50
CA GLY A 139 -26.14 -10.09 2.87
C GLY A 139 -26.84 -8.78 2.52
N GLY A 140 -26.65 -7.76 3.35
CA GLY A 140 -27.14 -6.40 3.14
C GLY A 140 -26.09 -5.38 3.58
N ILE A 141 -26.10 -4.19 2.96
CA ILE A 141 -25.14 -3.11 3.23
C ILE A 141 -25.88 -1.80 3.40
N ARG A 142 -25.58 -1.10 4.49
CA ARG A 142 -25.99 0.27 4.77
C ARG A 142 -24.75 1.14 4.95
N ALA A 143 -24.90 2.43 4.69
CA ALA A 143 -23.86 3.42 4.89
C ALA A 143 -24.45 4.72 5.44
N VAL A 144 -23.66 5.49 6.18
CA VAL A 144 -24.04 6.84 6.61
C VAL A 144 -23.60 7.83 5.52
N VAL A 145 -24.57 8.39 4.78
CA VAL A 145 -24.33 9.38 3.71
C VAL A 145 -25.01 10.68 4.11
N ASP A 146 -24.25 11.78 4.14
CA ASP A 146 -24.72 13.09 4.60
C ASP A 146 -25.29 13.05 6.03
N GLY A 147 -24.72 12.20 6.89
CA GLY A 147 -25.18 12.00 8.28
C GLY A 147 -26.45 11.16 8.41
N VAL A 148 -27.00 10.62 7.32
CA VAL A 148 -28.21 9.79 7.31
C VAL A 148 -27.87 8.36 6.90
N GLU A 149 -28.38 7.37 7.64
CA GLU A 149 -28.26 5.98 7.24
C GLU A 149 -29.07 5.71 5.96
N ARG A 150 -28.41 5.14 4.94
CA ARG A 150 -29.02 4.76 3.67
C ARG A 150 -28.75 3.29 3.38
N VAL A 151 -29.73 2.62 2.78
CA VAL A 151 -29.56 1.27 2.25
C VAL A 151 -28.79 1.38 0.93
N VAL A 152 -27.60 0.78 0.89
CA VAL A 152 -26.73 0.72 -0.30
C VAL A 152 -27.01 -0.58 -1.06
N VAL A 153 -27.18 -1.67 -0.33
CA VAL A 153 -27.61 -2.98 -0.85
C VAL A 153 -28.70 -3.50 0.08
N ALA A 154 -29.91 -3.66 -0.45
CA ALA A 154 -30.99 -4.34 0.27
C ALA A 154 -30.60 -5.79 0.54
N GLU A 155 -31.12 -6.36 1.63
CA GLU A 155 -30.83 -7.76 1.98
C GLU A 155 -31.23 -8.68 0.83
N ARG A 156 -30.26 -9.43 0.31
CA ARG A 156 -30.44 -10.36 -0.80
C ARG A 156 -29.60 -11.60 -0.60
N ARG A 157 -29.98 -12.69 -1.30
CA ARG A 157 -29.18 -13.91 -1.34
C ARG A 157 -27.77 -13.59 -1.83
N MET A 158 -26.76 -14.12 -1.14
CA MET A 158 -25.37 -14.04 -1.61
C MET A 158 -25.08 -15.18 -2.58
N ASP A 159 -24.42 -14.82 -3.68
CA ASP A 159 -23.94 -15.70 -4.75
C ASP A 159 -22.42 -15.63 -4.92
N SER A 160 -21.77 -14.67 -4.27
CA SER A 160 -20.33 -14.44 -4.26
C SER A 160 -19.90 -13.89 -2.90
N THR A 161 -18.62 -14.05 -2.55
CA THR A 161 -18.01 -13.37 -1.40
C THR A 161 -17.80 -11.87 -1.65
N THR A 162 -18.01 -11.40 -2.88
CA THR A 162 -17.94 -9.98 -3.23
C THR A 162 -19.33 -9.42 -3.52
N ILE A 163 -19.73 -8.39 -2.77
CA ILE A 163 -20.96 -7.63 -2.98
C ILE A 163 -20.58 -6.31 -3.65
N ARG A 164 -20.96 -6.14 -4.92
CA ARG A 164 -20.81 -4.88 -5.66
C ARG A 164 -22.01 -3.97 -5.42
N PHE A 165 -21.76 -2.65 -5.39
CA PHE A 165 -22.78 -1.64 -5.21
C PHE A 165 -22.42 -0.32 -5.92
N PRO A 166 -23.40 0.58 -6.16
CA PRO A 166 -23.12 1.90 -6.73
C PRO A 166 -22.11 2.66 -5.88
N ARG A 167 -21.26 3.45 -6.55
CA ARG A 167 -20.26 4.30 -5.89
C ARG A 167 -20.91 5.12 -4.78
N THR A 168 -20.47 4.89 -3.56
CA THR A 168 -21.05 5.49 -2.36
C THR A 168 -19.92 6.00 -1.49
N GLU A 169 -19.97 7.30 -1.16
CA GLU A 169 -19.01 7.94 -0.26
C GLU A 169 -19.49 7.81 1.19
N SER A 170 -18.67 7.21 2.05
CA SER A 170 -18.97 7.09 3.48
C SER A 170 -17.73 6.69 4.28
N ALA A 171 -17.69 7.09 5.55
CA ALA A 171 -16.73 6.59 6.53
C ALA A 171 -17.28 5.49 7.45
N SER A 172 -18.59 5.24 7.38
CA SER A 172 -19.30 4.32 8.29
C SER A 172 -20.24 3.41 7.51
N TRP A 173 -20.06 2.11 7.70
CA TRP A 173 -20.79 1.07 7.00
C TRP A 173 -21.32 0.04 7.98
N THR A 174 -22.51 -0.48 7.68
CA THR A 174 -23.13 -1.56 8.43
C THR A 174 -23.43 -2.70 7.46
N VAL A 175 -22.85 -3.87 7.72
CA VAL A 175 -22.99 -5.06 6.91
C VAL A 175 -23.77 -6.10 7.71
N SER A 176 -24.92 -6.53 7.22
CA SER A 176 -25.70 -7.59 7.83
C SER A 176 -25.48 -8.88 7.06
N LEU A 177 -25.15 -9.97 7.77
CA LEU A 177 -24.93 -11.30 7.18
C LEU A 177 -25.82 -12.31 7.89
N THR A 178 -26.43 -13.21 7.11
CA THR A 178 -27.17 -14.37 7.61
C THR A 178 -26.46 -15.63 7.15
N TYR A 179 -26.29 -16.63 8.03
CA TYR A 179 -25.47 -17.82 7.77
C TYR A 179 -26.10 -19.09 8.34
N ALA A 180 -25.83 -20.23 7.68
CA ALA A 180 -26.42 -21.53 8.02
C ALA A 180 -25.43 -22.51 8.69
N GLN A 181 -24.17 -22.10 8.82
CA GLN A 181 -23.10 -22.82 9.52
C GLN A 181 -22.20 -21.81 10.23
N PRO A 182 -21.37 -22.20 11.21
CA PRO A 182 -20.42 -21.28 11.84
C PRO A 182 -19.65 -20.48 10.79
N LEU A 183 -19.69 -19.16 10.92
CA LEU A 183 -19.10 -18.24 9.98
C LEU A 183 -17.73 -17.84 10.49
N ARG A 184 -16.69 -18.04 9.68
CA ARG A 184 -15.34 -17.53 9.96
C ARG A 184 -14.90 -16.62 8.83
N ILE A 185 -14.66 -15.36 9.18
CA ILE A 185 -14.19 -14.33 8.25
C ILE A 185 -12.73 -14.08 8.58
N THR A 186 -11.87 -14.36 7.62
CA THR A 186 -10.43 -14.14 7.70
C THR A 186 -10.11 -12.68 7.40
N GLU A 187 -10.63 -12.16 6.29
CA GLU A 187 -10.40 -10.78 5.87
C GLU A 187 -11.68 -10.16 5.32
N LEU A 188 -11.77 -8.85 5.42
CA LEU A 188 -12.85 -8.04 4.88
C LEU A 188 -12.23 -6.79 4.25
N ARG A 189 -12.61 -6.50 3.02
CA ARG A 189 -12.09 -5.36 2.27
C ARG A 189 -13.21 -4.56 1.63
N LEU A 190 -13.21 -3.25 1.86
CA LEU A 190 -13.97 -2.33 1.01
C LEU A 190 -13.17 -2.06 -0.26
N ILE A 191 -13.85 -2.03 -1.40
CA ILE A 191 -13.26 -1.76 -2.69
C ILE A 191 -13.36 -0.26 -2.94
N GLU A 192 -12.26 0.43 -2.67
CA GLU A 192 -12.16 1.89 -2.81
C GLU A 192 -11.94 2.30 -4.27
N GLU A 193 -12.67 3.35 -4.68
CA GLU A 193 -12.54 3.97 -5.98
C GLU A 193 -11.51 5.10 -5.93
N ASN A 194 -10.84 5.34 -7.06
CA ASN A 194 -9.86 6.42 -7.20
C ASN A 194 -8.73 6.37 -6.15
N LEU A 195 -8.32 5.17 -5.75
CA LEU A 195 -7.16 4.97 -4.89
C LEU A 195 -6.00 5.82 -5.40
N THR A 196 -5.52 6.72 -4.56
CA THR A 196 -4.33 7.50 -4.89
C THR A 196 -3.17 6.54 -4.82
N HIS A 197 -2.61 6.23 -5.99
CA HIS A 197 -1.45 5.38 -6.11
C HIS A 197 -0.23 6.25 -5.78
N ALA A 198 0.29 6.13 -4.56
CA ALA A 198 1.58 6.69 -4.23
C ALA A 198 2.65 5.88 -4.95
N ARG A 199 3.58 6.58 -5.61
CA ARG A 199 4.79 5.93 -6.12
C ARG A 199 5.85 6.02 -5.04
N ALA A 200 6.30 4.87 -4.56
CA ALA A 200 7.50 4.78 -3.74
C ALA A 200 8.68 4.44 -4.64
N TYR A 201 9.82 5.10 -4.42
CA TYR A 201 11.07 4.76 -5.10
C TYR A 201 12.09 4.28 -4.09
N HIS A 202 12.86 3.27 -4.45
CA HIS A 202 13.96 2.75 -3.65
C HIS A 202 15.23 2.81 -4.46
N LEU A 203 16.21 3.59 -4.01
CA LEU A 203 17.51 3.71 -4.65
C LEU A 203 18.49 2.76 -3.99
N ARG A 204 19.07 1.86 -4.77
CA ARG A 204 20.12 0.94 -4.35
C ARG A 204 21.46 1.31 -4.97
N PHE A 205 22.53 1.23 -4.20
CA PHE A 205 23.90 1.31 -4.72
C PHE A 205 24.86 0.56 -3.80
N LEU A 206 26.06 0.26 -4.30
CA LEU A 206 27.08 -0.45 -3.52
C LEU A 206 27.95 0.56 -2.76
N ALA A 207 27.72 0.72 -1.46
CA ALA A 207 28.53 1.57 -0.61
C ALA A 207 29.81 0.86 -0.18
N ARG A 208 30.92 1.59 -0.16
CA ARG A 208 32.23 1.17 0.35
C ARG A 208 32.50 1.71 1.77
N PRO A 209 33.31 1.00 2.58
CA PRO A 209 33.77 1.45 3.89
C PRO A 209 34.37 2.86 3.90
N GLY A 210 34.01 3.66 4.90
CA GLY A 210 34.60 4.98 5.15
C GLY A 210 34.31 6.04 4.09
N ARG A 211 33.24 5.89 3.31
CA ARG A 211 32.83 6.84 2.26
C ARG A 211 31.55 7.59 2.63
N THR A 212 31.42 8.80 2.11
CA THR A 212 30.19 9.60 2.18
C THR A 212 29.62 9.78 0.79
N TYR A 213 28.30 9.67 0.68
CA TYR A 213 27.59 9.74 -0.59
C TYR A 213 26.59 10.87 -0.57
N ARG A 214 26.41 11.52 -1.72
CA ARG A 214 25.31 12.45 -1.97
C ARG A 214 24.42 11.90 -3.06
N VAL A 215 23.13 11.85 -2.80
CA VAL A 215 22.13 11.47 -3.80
C VAL A 215 21.49 12.73 -4.36
N TYR A 216 21.55 12.89 -5.67
CA TYR A 216 20.86 13.93 -6.41
C TYR A 216 19.61 13.35 -7.05
N PHE A 217 18.50 14.08 -7.02
CA PHE A 217 17.21 13.63 -7.52
C PHE A 217 16.32 14.78 -8.01
N ASP A 218 15.23 14.42 -8.70
CA ASP A 218 14.29 15.34 -9.35
C ASP A 218 14.94 16.33 -10.33
N PRO A 219 15.49 15.86 -11.47
CA PRO A 219 16.08 16.78 -12.41
C PRO A 219 15.05 17.57 -13.20
N ASP A 220 15.42 18.80 -13.57
CA ASP A 220 14.58 19.69 -14.40
C ASP A 220 14.56 19.31 -15.89
N ARG A 221 15.55 18.50 -16.32
CA ARG A 221 15.72 17.96 -17.68
C ARG A 221 16.22 16.53 -17.62
N ASN A 222 16.13 15.80 -18.74
CA ASN A 222 16.66 14.44 -18.78
C ASN A 222 18.18 14.46 -18.65
N VAL A 223 18.70 13.70 -17.68
CA VAL A 223 20.13 13.53 -17.45
C VAL A 223 20.51 12.08 -17.72
N ASN A 224 21.67 11.88 -18.36
CA ASN A 224 22.33 10.57 -18.45
C ASN A 224 23.56 10.56 -17.54
N PRO A 225 23.42 10.20 -16.25
CA PRO A 225 24.58 10.06 -15.40
C PRO A 225 25.46 8.88 -15.89
N PRO A 226 26.81 8.97 -15.75
CA PRO A 226 27.75 8.05 -16.39
C PRO A 226 27.73 6.59 -15.86
N ALA A 227 26.92 6.28 -14.86
CA ALA A 227 26.72 4.93 -14.36
C ALA A 227 25.21 4.68 -14.23
N TRP A 228 24.65 3.97 -15.20
CA TRP A 228 23.21 3.87 -15.46
C TRP A 228 22.43 3.21 -14.32
N ALA A 229 21.29 3.81 -13.96
CA ALA A 229 20.23 3.15 -13.20
C ALA A 229 19.25 2.46 -14.15
N ARG A 230 19.21 1.12 -14.12
CA ARG A 230 18.15 0.36 -14.82
C ARG A 230 16.85 0.55 -14.05
N ARG A 231 15.82 1.08 -14.72
CA ARG A 231 14.44 0.99 -14.24
C ARG A 231 13.86 -0.33 -14.70
N GLU A 232 13.19 -1.02 -13.80
CA GLU A 232 12.32 -2.14 -14.13
C GLU A 232 10.94 -1.84 -13.51
N THR A 233 9.92 -1.81 -14.35
CA THR A 233 8.53 -1.73 -13.91
C THR A 233 8.06 -3.16 -13.65
N SER A 234 8.00 -3.55 -12.37
CA SER A 234 7.22 -4.72 -11.97
C SER A 234 5.75 -4.45 -12.31
N ARG A 235 5.19 -5.29 -13.19
CA ARG A 235 3.76 -5.33 -13.53
C ARG A 235 2.96 -5.99 -12.44
#